data_AF-A8UR01-F1
#
_entry.id   AF-A8UR01-F1
#
_cell.length_a   1.000
_cell.length_b   1.000
_cell.length_c   1.000
_cell.angle_alpha   90.00
_cell.angle_beta   90.00
_cell.angle_gamma   90.00
#
_symmetry.space_group_name_H-M   'P 1'
#
loop_
_entity.id
_entity.type
_entity.pdbx_description
1 polymer ?
#
loop_
_entity_poly.entity_id
_entity_poly.type
_entity_poly.pdbx_seq_one_letter_code
_entity_poly.pdbx_strand_id
1 'polypeptide(L)'
;MEKGEIIKEKIRFLTEYLKILWVVLIAASGGSASLFMTLNSALKAFLLLVGVVAIVTTSSMIAILTLEILELFEKLKKEAEGNE
;
A
#
# COMPACT_ATOMS: atom_id res chain seq x y z
N MET A 1 -1.57 -12.60 25.96
CA MET A 1 -1.22 -11.33 25.28
C MET A 1 -2.24 -10.31 25.69
N GLU A 2 -1.78 -9.15 26.15
CA GLU A 2 -2.67 -8.02 26.40
C GLU A 2 -3.30 -7.55 25.08
N LYS A 3 -4.55 -7.09 25.11
CA LYS A 3 -5.27 -6.63 23.90
C LYS A 3 -4.48 -5.58 23.11
N GLY A 4 -3.78 -4.69 23.82
CA GLY A 4 -2.92 -3.67 23.21
C GLY A 4 -1.70 -4.23 22.47
N GLU A 5 -1.12 -5.36 22.89
CA GLU A 5 0.00 -6.00 22.18
C GLU A 5 -0.44 -6.52 20.81
N ILE A 6 -1.64 -7.12 20.74
CA ILE A 6 -2.20 -7.65 19.49
C ILE A 6 -2.43 -6.51 18.47
N ILE A 7 -2.93 -5.35 18.92
CA ILE A 7 -3.14 -4.19 18.05
C ILE A 7 -1.81 -3.64 17.54
N LYS A 8 -0.80 -3.51 18.42
CA LYS A 8 0.54 -3.06 18.04
C LYS A 8 1.20 -3.98 17.01
N GLU A 9 1.08 -5.29 17.19
CA GLU A 9 1.62 -6.28 16.24
C GLU A 9 0.93 -6.19 14.87
N LYS A 10 -0.40 -6.03 14.84
CA LYS A 10 -1.15 -5.79 13.60
C LYS A 10 -0.71 -4.50 12.90
N ILE A 11 -0.57 -3.40 13.62
CA ILE A 11 -0.09 -2.13 13.07
C ILE A 11 1.31 -2.32 12.45
N ARG A 12 2.21 -3.02 13.17
CA ARG A 12 3.56 -3.30 12.67
C ARG A 12 3.53 -4.14 11.39
N PHE A 13 2.72 -5.20 11.35
CA PHE A 13 2.57 -6.02 10.16
C PHE A 13 2.04 -5.22 8.97
N LEU A 14 0.96 -4.44 9.16
CA LEU A 14 0.34 -3.65 8.11
C LEU A 14 1.27 -2.54 7.59
N THR A 15 2.05 -1.90 8.48
CA THR A 15 3.03 -0.89 8.07
C THR A 15 4.20 -1.48 7.28
N GLU A 16 4.70 -2.67 7.64
CA GLU A 16 5.69 -3.39 6.81
C GLU A 16 5.11 -3.76 5.44
N TYR A 17 3.87 -4.25 5.40
CA TYR A 17 3.19 -4.54 4.14
C TYR A 17 2.99 -3.28 3.27
N LEU A 18 2.64 -2.15 3.89
CA LEU A 18 2.50 -0.86 3.22
C LEU A 18 3.82 -0.42 2.55
N LYS A 19 4.96 -0.61 3.22
CA LYS A 19 6.29 -0.31 2.63
C LYS A 19 6.55 -1.13 1.37
N ILE A 20 6.21 -2.42 1.40
CA ILE A 20 6.37 -3.30 0.23
C ILE A 20 5.51 -2.80 -0.94
N LEU A 21 4.26 -2.43 -0.67
CA LEU A 21 3.38 -1.89 -1.71
C LEU A 21 3.91 -0.58 -2.30
N TRP A 22 4.51 0.29 -1.50
CA TRP A 22 5.17 1.49 -2.02
C TRP A 22 6.33 1.17 -2.96
N VAL A 23 7.16 0.18 -2.63
CA VAL A 23 8.25 -0.28 -3.51
C VAL A 23 7.69 -0.82 -4.82
N VAL A 24 6.64 -1.65 -4.76
CA VAL A 24 5.96 -2.18 -5.95
C VAL A 24 5.39 -1.04 -6.80
N LEU A 25 4.75 -0.05 -6.19
CA LEU A 25 4.19 1.11 -6.89
C LEU A 25 5.27 1.90 -7.63
N ILE A 26 6.40 2.17 -6.98
CA ILE A 26 7.52 2.90 -7.58
C ILE A 26 8.10 2.10 -8.75
N ALA A 27 8.34 0.80 -8.56
CA ALA A 27 8.86 -0.07 -9.61
C ALA A 27 7.92 -0.15 -10.82
N ALA A 28 6.61 -0.35 -10.58
CA ALA A 28 5.58 -0.36 -11.61
C ALA A 28 5.48 0.98 -12.34
N SER A 29 5.57 2.09 -11.61
CA SER A 29 5.55 3.45 -12.18
C SER A 29 6.76 3.70 -13.07
N GLY A 30 7.97 3.34 -12.60
CA GLY A 30 9.20 3.46 -13.38
C GLY A 30 9.18 2.59 -14.65
N GLY A 31 8.76 1.33 -14.52
CA GLY A 31 8.61 0.42 -15.66
C GLY A 31 7.58 0.92 -16.68
N SER A 32 6.42 1.39 -16.22
CA SER A 32 5.37 1.93 -17.09
C SER A 32 5.80 3.22 -17.78
N ALA A 33 6.50 4.12 -17.08
CA ALA A 33 7.06 5.34 -17.68
C ALA A 33 8.06 5.02 -18.79
N SER A 34 8.93 4.02 -18.59
CA SER A 34 9.87 3.56 -19.62
C SER A 34 9.16 2.96 -20.84
N LEU A 35 8.10 2.17 -20.64
CA LEU A 35 7.28 1.64 -21.73
C LEU A 35 6.58 2.75 -22.49
N PHE A 36 6.06 3.76 -21.81
CA PHE A 36 5.44 4.94 -22.41
C PHE A 36 6.43 5.71 -23.28
N MET A 37 7.66 5.94 -22.80
CA MET A 37 8.70 6.63 -23.58
C MET A 37 9.18 5.85 -24.81
N THR A 38 9.06 4.52 -24.80
CA THR A 38 9.54 3.66 -25.90
C THR A 38 8.39 3.00 -26.69
N LEU A 39 7.21 3.61 -26.66
CA LEU A 39 5.97 3.06 -27.20
C LEU A 39 6.00 2.99 -28.74
N ASN A 40 6.45 1.85 -29.26
CA ASN A 40 6.65 1.64 -30.69
C ASN A 40 6.02 0.35 -31.23
N SER A 41 5.32 -0.40 -30.39
CA SER A 41 4.67 -1.66 -30.78
C SER A 41 3.41 -1.92 -29.98
N ALA A 42 2.48 -2.68 -30.57
CA ALA A 42 1.24 -3.09 -29.93
C ALA A 42 1.47 -3.86 -28.62
N LEU A 43 2.53 -4.68 -28.55
CA LEU A 43 2.91 -5.40 -27.33
C LEU A 43 3.26 -4.42 -26.20
N LYS A 44 4.05 -3.39 -26.47
CA LYS A 44 4.39 -2.38 -25.45
C LYS A 44 3.17 -1.58 -25.00
N ALA A 45 2.24 -1.29 -25.91
CA ALA A 45 0.98 -0.63 -25.54
C ALA A 45 0.11 -1.50 -24.63
N PHE A 46 0.04 -2.81 -24.89
CA PHE A 46 -0.64 -3.74 -23.99
C PHE A 46 0.05 -3.82 -22.62
N LEU A 47 1.38 -3.94 -22.59
CA LEU A 47 2.15 -3.97 -21.33
C LEU A 47 2.01 -2.66 -20.54
N LEU A 48 1.96 -1.51 -21.22
CA LEU A 48 1.70 -0.23 -20.60
C LEU A 48 0.32 -0.20 -19.95
N LEU A 49 -0.72 -0.69 -20.64
CA LEU A 49 -2.08 -0.77 -20.09
C LEU A 49 -2.11 -1.65 -18.83
N VAL A 50 -1.46 -2.81 -18.86
CA VAL A 50 -1.32 -3.68 -17.68
C VAL A 50 -0.60 -2.95 -16.55
N GLY A 51 0.48 -2.22 -16.86
CA GLY A 51 1.22 -1.41 -15.89
C GLY A 51 0.36 -0.33 -15.23
N VAL A 52 -0.42 0.41 -16.01
CA VAL A 52 -1.36 1.42 -15.50
C VAL A 52 -2.41 0.80 -14.58
N VAL A 53 -3.00 -0.33 -14.97
CA VAL A 53 -3.96 -1.05 -14.12
C VAL A 53 -3.30 -1.47 -12.81
N ALA A 54 -2.09 -2.04 -12.86
CA ALA A 54 -1.36 -2.45 -11.66
C ALA A 54 -1.05 -1.25 -10.73
N ILE A 55 -0.68 -0.10 -11.28
CA ILE A 55 -0.45 1.15 -10.54
C ILE A 55 -1.72 1.60 -9.83
N VAL A 56 -2.86 1.63 -10.53
CA VAL A 56 -4.15 2.03 -9.96
C VAL A 56 -4.55 1.08 -8.84
N THR A 57 -4.51 -0.23 -9.07
CA THR A 57 -4.85 -1.23 -8.05
C THR A 57 -3.95 -1.12 -6.82
N THR A 58 -2.63 -1.01 -7.01
CA THR A 58 -1.67 -0.89 -5.90
C THR A 58 -1.89 0.41 -5.13
N SER A 59 -2.17 1.51 -5.81
CA SER A 59 -2.48 2.80 -5.17
C SER A 59 -3.74 2.73 -4.32
N SER A 60 -4.79 2.07 -4.81
CA SER A 60 -6.03 1.85 -4.04
C SER A 60 -5.77 0.99 -2.80
N MET A 61 -4.97 -0.08 -2.90
CA MET A 61 -4.59 -0.90 -1.75
C MET A 61 -3.82 -0.09 -0.69
N ILE A 62 -2.87 0.73 -1.11
CA ILE A 62 -2.12 1.63 -0.22
C ILE A 62 -3.07 2.57 0.54
N ALA A 63 -4.04 3.18 -0.16
CA ALA A 63 -5.00 4.07 0.46
C ALA A 63 -5.85 3.36 1.53
N ILE A 64 -6.39 2.18 1.20
CA ILE A 64 -7.21 1.38 2.13
C ILE A 64 -6.39 0.99 3.36
N LEU A 65 -5.18 0.46 3.17
CA LEU A 65 -4.31 0.05 4.28
C LEU A 65 -3.90 1.22 5.16
N THR A 66 -3.66 2.39 4.56
CA THR A 66 -3.32 3.59 5.32
C THR A 66 -4.48 3.99 6.25
N LEU A 67 -5.72 3.94 5.75
CA LEU A 67 -6.90 4.20 6.57
C LEU A 67 -7.06 3.16 7.68
N GLU A 68 -6.89 1.88 7.38
CA GLU A 68 -6.98 0.80 8.37
C GLU A 68 -5.92 0.94 9.48
N ILE A 69 -4.69 1.31 9.13
CA ILE A 69 -3.62 1.57 10.09
C ILE A 69 -3.99 2.75 11.00
N LEU A 70 -4.52 3.85 10.45
CA LEU A 70 -4.95 5.01 11.23
C LEU A 70 -6.08 4.66 12.21
N GLU A 71 -7.06 3.87 11.77
CA GLU A 71 -8.13 3.38 12.66
C GLU A 71 -7.58 2.51 13.80
N LEU A 72 -6.60 1.64 13.52
CA LEU A 72 -5.96 0.83 14.56
C LEU A 72 -5.17 1.68 15.56
N PHE A 73 -4.49 2.74 15.10
CA PHE A 73 -3.84 3.69 15.99
C PHE A 73 -4.85 4.42 16.89
N GLU A 74 -6.00 4.81 16.34
CA GLU A 74 -7.05 5.47 17.12
C GLU A 74 -7.65 4.52 18.17
N LYS A 75 -7.89 3.26 17.80
CA LYS A 75 -8.33 2.21 18.75
C LYS A 75 -7.32 2.00 19.88
N LEU A 76 -6.03 1.90 19.52
CA LEU A 76 -4.96 1.74 20.50
C LEU A 76 -4.88 2.93 21.48
N LYS A 77 -5.06 4.16 20.97
CA LYS A 77 -5.08 5.37 21.78
C LYS A 77 -6.26 5.37 22.77
N LYS A 78 -7.46 5.00 22.32
CA LYS A 78 -8.65 4.90 23.18
C LYS A 78 -8.51 3.85 24.28
N GLU A 79 -7.88 2.70 23.98
CA GLU A 79 -7.60 1.68 25.01
C GLU A 79 -6.58 2.16 26.06
N ALA A 80 -5.64 3.04 25.69
CA ALA A 80 -4.70 3.63 26.63
C ALA A 80 -5.35 4.70 27.51
N GLU A 81 -6.21 5.56 26.94
CA GLU A 81 -6.90 6.64 27.68
C GLU A 81 -8.08 6.13 28.54
N GLY A 82 -8.72 5.01 28.17
CA GLY A 82 -9.82 4.41 28.94
C GLY A 82 -9.37 3.51 30.12
N ASN A 83 -8.05 3.36 30.31
CA ASN A 83 -7.43 2.62 31.42
C ASN A 83 -6.76 3.55 32.45
N GLU A 84 -6.91 4.87 32.31
CA GLU A 84 -6.65 5.87 33.36
C GLU A 84 -7.90 6.12 34.21
#